data_AF-A0A151GBX3-F1
#
_entry.id   AF-A0A151GBX3-F1
#
_cell.length_a   1.000
_cell.length_b   1.000
_cell.length_c   1.000
_cell.angle_alpha   90.00
_cell.angle_beta   90.00
_cell.angle_gamma   90.00
#
_symmetry.space_group_name_H-M   'P 1'
#
loop_
_entity.id
_entity.type
_entity.pdbx_description
1 polymer ?
#
loop_
_entity_poly.entity_id
_entity_poly.type
_entity_poly.pdbx_seq_one_letter_code
_entity_poly.pdbx_strand_id
1 'polypeptide(L)'
;MKRVSVERPIDNASSVVASTYLYLNAEEKEAWNKTNTAEAVATSRLHYLVPASRGNIELCYNLVSSAVNRYPVPALLGWNGTAEFDAAGTHLAKLRVLKRYLHSLPPEEDDDLVLFVDGFDVIQQLPPDVVIERYFDIARKADAQLAKRLGMTVEEAHRRNLRQAIFWGPDNYCFPMDPRAPRCWAVPASTLPSRPFGPGSERRGTVFDYPRWLNSGTFMGPVGHVRRLIDVAMNEIAATYDARYQFRESDQYYIANIFGRQEYWRSKLAANGGYVGGGPEDRVIPEKSETEDTELHAALEYESALFQTKAGYESFFGYLQFNQSRRAASMNMDMFGLGQDFRPYLIEMPSNVWTALTKLYDSIPEAHPGTAASDWIRTVNLGVNFVTNHIYGILHCTGSKNTLAAEYSSMWWRPFARSLLKAAVKSSQAGDLISPGPIDGRMWAAKTYLPDSKTLPDEYGGAMVPGVDGASFISWRDLCGPYEDTLLGGEGNLANRGSRER
;
A
#
# COMPACT_ATOMS: atom_id res chain seq x y z
N MET A 1 31.25 2.80 -52.01
CA MET A 1 31.39 1.64 -51.10
C MET A 1 30.17 1.58 -50.21
N LYS A 2 29.57 0.39 -50.11
CA LYS A 2 28.23 0.11 -49.59
C LYS A 2 28.14 0.27 -48.06
N ARG A 3 27.00 0.79 -47.58
CA ARG A 3 26.52 0.60 -46.21
C ARG A 3 26.22 -0.88 -45.99
N VAL A 4 26.63 -1.43 -44.85
CA VAL A 4 26.14 -2.71 -44.32
C VAL A 4 25.47 -2.41 -42.98
N SER A 5 24.15 -2.51 -42.97
CA SER A 5 23.31 -2.62 -41.79
C SER A 5 23.42 -4.03 -41.22
N VAL A 6 23.70 -4.13 -39.92
CA VAL A 6 23.56 -5.40 -39.17
C VAL A 6 22.26 -5.29 -38.39
N GLU A 7 21.19 -5.86 -38.95
CA GLU A 7 19.95 -6.13 -38.21
C GLU A 7 20.18 -7.33 -37.28
N ARG A 8 19.72 -7.22 -36.03
CA ARG A 8 19.61 -8.36 -35.10
C ARG A 8 18.28 -9.09 -35.39
N PRO A 9 18.22 -10.43 -35.32
CA PRO A 9 16.98 -11.16 -35.52
C PRO A 9 16.01 -10.87 -34.38
N ILE A 10 14.76 -10.61 -34.73
CA ILE A 10 13.62 -10.64 -33.81
C ILE A 10 13.29 -12.12 -33.61
N ASP A 11 13.56 -12.64 -32.41
CA ASP A 11 13.12 -13.99 -32.01
C ASP A 11 11.59 -14.02 -31.98
N ASN A 12 11.02 -14.58 -33.04
CA ASN A 12 9.58 -14.73 -33.23
C ASN A 12 9.13 -16.10 -32.70
N ALA A 13 9.20 -16.28 -31.37
CA ALA A 13 8.80 -17.53 -30.72
C ALA A 13 7.35 -17.91 -31.08
N SER A 14 6.47 -16.93 -31.31
CA SER A 14 5.06 -17.16 -31.69
C SER A 14 4.87 -17.73 -33.10
N SER A 15 5.77 -17.48 -34.07
CA SER A 15 5.61 -18.01 -35.44
C SER A 15 6.10 -19.45 -35.57
N VAL A 16 7.09 -19.85 -34.76
CA VAL A 16 7.64 -21.22 -34.72
C VAL A 16 6.65 -22.19 -34.06
N VAL A 17 5.93 -21.74 -33.03
CA VAL A 17 4.90 -22.52 -32.33
C VAL A 17 3.71 -22.82 -33.25
N ALA A 18 3.25 -21.84 -34.02
CA ALA A 18 2.14 -22.02 -34.97
C ALA A 18 2.51 -22.97 -36.13
N SER A 19 3.76 -22.92 -36.61
CA SER A 19 4.22 -23.79 -37.70
C SER A 19 4.30 -25.25 -37.27
N THR A 20 4.69 -25.53 -36.02
CA THR A 20 4.87 -26.90 -35.52
C THR A 20 3.52 -27.60 -35.24
N TYR A 21 2.48 -26.86 -34.81
CA TYR A 21 1.14 -27.43 -34.55
C TYR A 21 0.49 -28.04 -35.80
N LEU A 22 0.74 -27.45 -36.97
CA LEU A 22 0.15 -27.90 -38.23
C LEU A 22 0.61 -29.31 -38.64
N TYR A 23 1.81 -29.73 -38.19
CA TYR A 23 2.40 -31.03 -38.54
C TYR A 23 2.09 -32.16 -37.56
N LEU A 24 1.41 -31.87 -36.45
CA LEU A 24 1.04 -32.89 -35.47
C LEU A 24 -0.14 -33.74 -35.94
N ASN A 25 -0.12 -35.02 -35.58
CA ASN A 25 -1.24 -35.94 -35.75
C ASN A 25 -2.35 -35.68 -34.71
N ALA A 26 -3.47 -36.41 -34.79
CA ALA A 26 -4.65 -36.16 -33.95
C ALA A 26 -4.38 -36.41 -32.44
N GLU A 27 -3.66 -37.47 -32.08
CA GLU A 27 -3.29 -37.76 -30.68
C GLU A 27 -2.26 -36.74 -30.16
N GLU A 28 -1.32 -36.30 -31.00
CA GLU A 28 -0.34 -35.28 -30.67
C GLU A 28 -0.96 -33.89 -30.53
N LYS A 29 -1.98 -33.57 -31.34
CA LYS A 29 -2.79 -32.35 -31.18
C LYS A 29 -3.63 -32.40 -29.91
N GLU A 30 -4.14 -33.56 -29.55
CA GLU A 30 -4.89 -33.74 -28.30
C GLU A 30 -3.95 -33.64 -27.08
N ALA A 31 -2.74 -34.20 -27.15
CA ALA A 31 -1.70 -34.04 -26.14
C ALA A 31 -1.19 -32.60 -26.05
N TRP A 32 -0.94 -31.94 -27.18
CA TRP A 32 -0.60 -30.52 -27.27
C TRP A 32 -1.73 -29.66 -26.72
N ASN A 33 -3.00 -29.94 -27.03
CA ASN A 33 -4.14 -29.20 -26.46
C ASN A 33 -4.34 -29.49 -24.96
N LYS A 34 -3.95 -30.67 -24.48
CA LYS A 34 -3.90 -30.99 -23.03
C LYS A 34 -2.71 -30.34 -22.31
N THR A 35 -1.63 -29.98 -23.01
CA THR A 35 -0.46 -29.27 -22.46
C THR A 35 -0.48 -27.76 -22.73
N ASN A 36 -1.24 -27.31 -23.72
CA ASN A 36 -1.47 -25.91 -24.11
C ASN A 36 -2.96 -25.53 -23.99
N THR A 37 -3.69 -26.13 -23.05
CA THR A 37 -4.71 -25.32 -22.38
C THR A 37 -3.92 -24.16 -21.80
N ALA A 38 -4.04 -22.96 -22.37
CA ALA A 38 -3.55 -21.76 -21.72
C ALA A 38 -4.02 -21.86 -20.27
N GLU A 39 -3.08 -22.08 -19.33
CA GLU A 39 -3.43 -22.27 -17.93
C GLU A 39 -4.37 -21.12 -17.58
N ALA A 40 -5.58 -21.45 -17.12
CA ALA A 40 -6.55 -20.43 -16.76
C ALA A 40 -5.86 -19.52 -15.76
N VAL A 41 -5.69 -18.24 -16.12
CA VAL A 41 -4.98 -17.27 -15.30
C VAL A 41 -5.63 -17.29 -13.91
N ALA A 42 -4.86 -17.69 -12.90
CA ALA A 42 -5.37 -17.82 -11.55
C ALA A 42 -5.90 -16.49 -11.04
N THR A 43 -6.93 -16.53 -10.19
CA THR A 43 -7.50 -15.33 -9.57
C THR A 43 -7.14 -15.31 -8.09
N SER A 44 -6.45 -14.25 -7.67
CA SER A 44 -6.21 -13.92 -6.26
C SER A 44 -7.09 -12.75 -5.84
N ARG A 45 -7.24 -12.55 -4.53
CA ARG A 45 -8.09 -11.50 -3.96
C ARG A 45 -7.27 -10.47 -3.19
N LEU A 46 -7.80 -9.25 -3.13
CA LEU A 46 -7.34 -8.21 -2.21
C LEU A 46 -8.30 -8.11 -1.02
N HIS A 47 -7.74 -8.15 0.19
CA HIS A 47 -8.43 -7.93 1.45
C HIS A 47 -8.10 -6.52 1.93
N TYR A 48 -9.12 -5.68 2.11
CA TYR A 48 -8.95 -4.33 2.66
C TYR A 48 -9.39 -4.31 4.12
N LEU A 49 -8.42 -4.25 5.04
CA LEU A 49 -8.62 -4.45 6.47
C LEU A 49 -8.41 -3.14 7.24
N VAL A 50 -9.39 -2.78 8.06
CA VAL A 50 -9.41 -1.52 8.81
C VAL A 50 -9.75 -1.81 10.27
N PRO A 51 -8.82 -1.71 11.23
CA PRO A 51 -9.14 -1.86 12.63
C PRO A 51 -9.91 -0.62 13.12
N ALA A 52 -11.14 -0.82 13.57
CA ALA A 52 -11.97 0.25 14.10
C ALA A 52 -13.01 -0.32 15.08
N SER A 53 -13.11 0.28 16.27
CA SER A 53 -14.10 -0.12 17.28
C SER A 53 -15.38 0.73 17.28
N ARG A 54 -15.36 1.90 16.63
CA ARG A 54 -16.50 2.83 16.54
C ARG A 54 -16.44 3.71 15.30
N GLY A 55 -17.59 4.28 14.93
CA GLY A 55 -17.71 5.27 13.86
C GLY A 55 -17.39 6.68 14.35
N ASN A 56 -16.69 7.44 13.51
CA ASN A 56 -16.48 8.88 13.61
C ASN A 56 -16.14 9.44 12.22
N ILE A 57 -16.01 10.77 12.12
CA ILE A 57 -15.72 11.42 10.84
C ILE A 57 -14.38 10.98 10.25
N GLU A 58 -13.38 10.72 11.09
CA GLU A 58 -12.06 10.29 10.64
C GLU A 58 -12.08 8.89 10.02
N LEU A 59 -12.83 7.95 10.60
CA LEU A 59 -13.07 6.65 9.96
C LEU A 59 -13.79 6.83 8.62
N CYS A 60 -14.77 7.73 8.56
CA CYS A 60 -15.48 7.99 7.32
C CYS A 60 -14.61 8.59 6.22
N TYR A 61 -13.54 9.33 6.56
CA TYR A 61 -12.56 9.77 5.56
C TYR A 61 -11.87 8.57 4.88
N ASN A 62 -11.47 7.56 5.67
CA ASN A 62 -10.93 6.32 5.15
C ASN A 62 -11.97 5.55 4.32
N LEU A 63 -13.20 5.36 4.83
CA LEU A 63 -14.23 4.61 4.13
C LEU A 63 -14.64 5.25 2.80
N VAL A 64 -14.78 6.57 2.74
CA VAL A 64 -15.08 7.26 1.48
C VAL A 64 -13.92 7.13 0.51
N SER A 65 -12.71 7.44 0.96
CA SER A 65 -11.54 7.47 0.07
C SER A 65 -11.19 6.09 -0.51
N SER A 66 -11.38 5.02 0.26
CA SER A 66 -11.26 3.64 -0.24
C SER A 66 -12.37 3.28 -1.22
N ALA A 67 -13.63 3.59 -0.91
CA ALA A 67 -14.76 3.25 -1.76
C ALA A 67 -14.74 3.98 -3.12
N VAL A 68 -14.48 5.29 -3.14
CA VAL A 68 -14.40 6.08 -4.40
C VAL A 68 -13.24 5.64 -5.30
N ASN A 69 -12.18 5.08 -4.71
CA ASN A 69 -11.06 4.47 -5.43
C ASN A 69 -11.30 3.00 -5.79
N ARG A 70 -12.47 2.43 -5.48
CA ARG A 70 -12.86 1.03 -5.74
C ARG A 70 -12.01 -0.03 -5.04
N TYR A 71 -11.55 0.25 -3.82
CA TYR A 71 -11.03 -0.80 -2.95
C TYR A 71 -12.13 -1.81 -2.60
N PRO A 72 -11.76 -3.05 -2.20
CA PRO A 72 -12.71 -4.00 -1.63
C PRO A 72 -13.52 -3.39 -0.50
N VAL A 73 -14.74 -3.89 -0.27
CA VAL A 73 -15.58 -3.38 0.82
C VAL A 73 -14.82 -3.54 2.15
N PRO A 74 -14.59 -2.45 2.91
CA PRO A 74 -13.72 -2.51 4.07
C PRO A 74 -14.19 -3.56 5.08
N ALA A 75 -13.26 -4.37 5.58
CA ALA A 75 -13.50 -5.26 6.72
C ALA A 75 -13.09 -4.52 8.01
N LEU A 76 -14.08 -4.09 8.79
CA LEU A 76 -13.88 -3.44 10.08
C LEU A 76 -13.52 -4.49 11.14
N LEU A 77 -12.25 -4.53 11.51
CA LEU A 77 -11.75 -5.46 12.50
C LEU A 77 -11.93 -4.90 13.90
N GLY A 78 -12.55 -5.67 14.80
CA GLY A 78 -12.77 -5.25 16.18
C GLY A 78 -13.92 -4.27 16.39
N TRP A 79 -14.87 -4.22 15.45
CA TRP A 79 -16.08 -3.38 15.60
C TRP A 79 -16.86 -3.78 16.86
N ASN A 80 -17.24 -2.80 17.69
CA ASN A 80 -17.82 -3.03 19.02
C ASN A 80 -16.99 -3.98 19.90
N GLY A 81 -15.68 -4.07 19.66
CA GLY A 81 -14.77 -4.87 20.45
C GLY A 81 -14.78 -4.45 21.91
N THR A 82 -14.69 -5.43 22.81
CA THR A 82 -14.64 -5.21 24.26
C THR A 82 -13.37 -5.82 24.83
N ALA A 83 -12.96 -5.33 26.01
CA ALA A 83 -11.77 -5.80 26.72
C ALA A 83 -10.52 -5.79 25.83
N GLU A 84 -9.87 -6.93 25.63
CA GLU A 84 -8.62 -7.03 24.87
C GLU A 84 -8.78 -6.74 23.35
N PHE A 85 -10.02 -6.75 22.84
CA PHE A 85 -10.35 -6.43 21.45
C PHE A 85 -10.85 -5.00 21.26
N ASP A 86 -10.92 -4.20 22.32
CA ASP A 86 -11.30 -2.80 22.22
C ASP A 86 -10.11 -1.96 21.72
N ALA A 87 -10.14 -1.61 20.43
CA ALA A 87 -9.15 -0.73 19.81
C ALA A 87 -9.14 0.71 20.37
N ALA A 88 -10.18 1.12 21.11
CA ALA A 88 -10.17 2.37 21.87
C ALA A 88 -9.46 2.24 23.22
N GLY A 89 -9.36 1.03 23.79
CA GLY A 89 -8.73 0.75 25.07
C GLY A 89 -7.25 0.34 24.98
N THR A 90 -6.84 -0.30 23.87
CA THR A 90 -5.47 -0.77 23.65
C THR A 90 -5.11 -0.81 22.15
N HIS A 91 -3.90 -0.37 21.77
CA HIS A 91 -3.44 -0.53 20.38
C HIS A 91 -3.12 -1.99 20.04
N LEU A 92 -2.89 -2.87 21.03
CA LEU A 92 -2.70 -4.30 20.79
C LEU A 92 -3.96 -5.01 20.31
N ALA A 93 -5.15 -4.43 20.54
CA ALA A 93 -6.38 -4.96 19.99
C ALA A 93 -6.28 -5.12 18.47
N LYS A 94 -5.61 -4.19 17.76
CA LYS A 94 -5.38 -4.25 16.30
C LYS A 94 -4.73 -5.57 15.88
N LEU A 95 -3.66 -5.98 16.57
CA LEU A 95 -2.95 -7.23 16.28
C LEU A 95 -3.79 -8.45 16.64
N ARG A 96 -4.55 -8.39 17.75
CA ARG A 96 -5.43 -9.47 18.17
C ARG A 96 -6.59 -9.72 17.19
N VAL A 97 -7.24 -8.66 16.71
CA VAL A 97 -8.35 -8.78 15.74
C VAL A 97 -7.84 -9.16 14.35
N LEU A 98 -6.66 -8.67 13.96
CA LEU A 98 -5.99 -9.09 12.73
C LEU A 98 -5.63 -10.58 12.79
N LYS A 99 -5.07 -11.07 13.90
CA LYS A 99 -4.80 -12.50 14.10
C LYS A 99 -6.06 -13.34 13.93
N ARG A 100 -7.17 -12.95 14.58
CA ARG A 100 -8.46 -13.65 14.45
C ARG A 100 -8.93 -13.71 13.00
N TYR A 101 -8.84 -12.61 12.26
CA TYR A 101 -9.20 -12.57 10.85
C TYR A 101 -8.32 -13.51 10.02
N LEU A 102 -6.99 -13.41 10.11
CA LEU A 102 -6.06 -14.21 9.31
C LEU A 102 -6.19 -15.72 9.58
N HIS A 103 -6.45 -16.11 10.83
CA HIS A 103 -6.67 -17.51 11.22
C HIS A 103 -8.08 -18.03 10.88
N SER A 104 -9.02 -17.16 10.49
CA SER A 104 -10.31 -17.59 9.93
C SER A 104 -10.25 -17.93 8.45
N LEU A 105 -9.19 -17.51 7.75
CA LEU A 105 -9.03 -17.75 6.31
C LEU A 105 -8.39 -19.13 6.08
N PRO A 106 -8.89 -19.90 5.09
CA PRO A 106 -8.31 -21.19 4.76
C PRO A 106 -6.99 -21.06 3.97
N PRO A 107 -6.15 -22.11 3.91
CA PRO A 107 -4.82 -22.03 3.29
C PRO A 107 -4.81 -21.66 1.80
N GLU A 108 -5.90 -21.90 1.07
CA GLU A 108 -6.03 -21.52 -0.34
C GLU A 108 -6.01 -20.00 -0.55
N GLU A 109 -6.21 -19.22 0.52
CA GLU A 109 -6.14 -17.76 0.48
C GLU A 109 -4.77 -17.22 0.86
N ASP A 110 -3.77 -18.08 1.12
CA ASP A 110 -2.45 -17.64 1.60
C ASP A 110 -1.71 -16.74 0.60
N ASP A 111 -2.05 -16.88 -0.67
CA ASP A 111 -1.55 -16.15 -1.82
C ASP A 111 -2.37 -14.87 -2.13
N ASP A 112 -3.48 -14.65 -1.43
CA ASP A 112 -4.23 -13.39 -1.50
C ASP A 112 -3.45 -12.27 -0.80
N LEU A 113 -3.69 -11.02 -1.19
CA LEU A 113 -3.04 -9.86 -0.58
C LEU A 113 -3.91 -9.26 0.51
N VAL A 114 -3.30 -8.93 1.63
CA VAL A 114 -3.87 -8.06 2.65
C VAL A 114 -3.28 -6.67 2.46
N LEU A 115 -4.15 -5.67 2.35
CA LEU A 115 -3.84 -4.28 2.59
C LEU A 115 -4.48 -3.88 3.93
N PHE A 116 -3.64 -3.65 4.92
CA PHE A 116 -4.06 -3.21 6.25
C PHE A 116 -3.72 -1.74 6.43
N VAL A 117 -4.68 -0.96 6.92
CA VAL A 117 -4.49 0.47 7.18
C VAL A 117 -5.16 0.87 8.48
N ASP A 118 -4.59 1.84 9.19
CA ASP A 118 -5.21 2.43 10.38
C ASP A 118 -6.55 3.10 10.04
N GLY A 119 -7.51 2.97 10.96
CA GLY A 119 -8.88 3.38 10.72
C GLY A 119 -9.11 4.89 10.70
N PHE A 120 -8.30 5.68 11.41
CA PHE A 120 -8.67 7.05 11.78
C PHE A 120 -7.74 8.16 11.24
N ASP A 121 -6.76 7.82 10.41
CA ASP A 121 -5.76 8.77 9.90
C ASP A 121 -5.17 8.35 8.55
N VAL A 122 -5.93 7.57 7.77
CA VAL A 122 -5.51 7.12 6.44
C VAL A 122 -6.49 7.60 5.37
N ILE A 123 -5.96 8.05 4.23
CA ILE A 123 -6.74 8.47 3.06
C ILE A 123 -6.15 7.83 1.80
N GLN A 124 -7.01 7.18 0.99
CA GLN A 124 -6.61 6.61 -0.30
C GLN A 124 -6.69 7.66 -1.41
N GLN A 125 -5.59 7.81 -2.15
CA GLN A 125 -5.53 8.68 -3.32
C GLN A 125 -5.67 7.90 -4.64
N LEU A 126 -5.05 6.73 -4.74
CA LEU A 126 -4.99 5.95 -5.98
C LEU A 126 -5.77 4.63 -5.89
N PRO A 127 -6.26 4.10 -7.02
CA PRO A 127 -7.00 2.85 -7.06
C PRO A 127 -6.13 1.60 -6.77
N PRO A 128 -6.75 0.47 -6.37
CA PRO A 128 -6.01 -0.71 -5.91
C PRO A 128 -5.21 -1.42 -7.01
N ASP A 129 -5.57 -1.29 -8.28
CA ASP A 129 -4.78 -1.87 -9.39
C ASP A 129 -3.37 -1.25 -9.44
N VAL A 130 -3.26 0.08 -9.33
CA VAL A 130 -1.98 0.79 -9.24
C VAL A 130 -1.19 0.36 -8.00
N VAL A 131 -1.85 0.18 -6.86
CA VAL A 131 -1.21 -0.23 -5.60
C VAL A 131 -0.68 -1.66 -5.69
N ILE A 132 -1.45 -2.60 -6.27
CA ILE A 132 -1.02 -3.99 -6.47
C ILE A 132 0.15 -4.07 -7.46
N GLU A 133 0.07 -3.37 -8.60
CA GLU A 133 1.19 -3.31 -9.57
C GLU A 133 2.48 -2.84 -8.90
N ARG A 134 2.39 -1.74 -8.13
CA ARG A 134 3.54 -1.20 -7.40
C ARG A 134 4.06 -2.16 -6.34
N TYR A 135 3.17 -2.83 -5.60
CA TYR A 135 3.58 -3.82 -4.60
C TYR A 135 4.51 -4.88 -5.21
N PHE A 136 4.16 -5.43 -6.38
CA PHE A 136 5.00 -6.45 -7.02
C PHE A 136 6.30 -5.87 -7.61
N ASP A 137 6.27 -4.64 -8.14
CA ASP A 137 7.49 -3.94 -8.56
C ASP A 137 8.47 -3.72 -7.39
N ILE A 138 7.93 -3.29 -6.24
CA ILE A 138 8.68 -3.08 -5.01
C ILE A 138 9.23 -4.39 -4.49
N ALA A 139 8.42 -5.46 -4.47
CA ALA A 139 8.85 -6.80 -4.06
C ALA A 139 10.05 -7.30 -4.87
N ARG A 140 9.99 -7.20 -6.21
CA ARG A 140 11.11 -7.57 -7.09
C ARG A 140 12.38 -6.76 -6.81
N LYS A 141 12.26 -5.44 -6.66
CA LYS A 141 13.40 -4.57 -6.34
C LYS A 141 14.00 -4.91 -4.97
N ALA A 142 13.16 -5.14 -3.98
CA ALA A 142 13.55 -5.45 -2.61
C ALA A 142 14.27 -6.80 -2.52
N ASP A 143 13.79 -7.82 -3.24
CA ASP A 143 14.47 -9.13 -3.33
C ASP A 143 15.84 -9.02 -4.00
N ALA A 144 15.94 -8.26 -5.10
CA ALA A 144 17.22 -8.02 -5.76
C ALA A 144 18.23 -7.30 -4.83
N GLN A 145 17.77 -6.34 -4.04
CA GLN A 145 18.60 -5.65 -3.06
C GLN A 145 19.03 -6.55 -1.91
N LEU A 146 18.12 -7.40 -1.39
CA LEU A 146 18.44 -8.38 -0.35
C LEU A 146 19.49 -9.38 -0.84
N ALA A 147 19.29 -9.96 -2.03
CA ALA A 147 20.22 -10.89 -2.65
C ALA A 147 21.61 -10.25 -2.86
N LYS A 148 21.64 -9.01 -3.38
CA LYS A 148 22.88 -8.23 -3.51
C LYS A 148 23.58 -8.01 -2.18
N ARG A 149 22.85 -7.63 -1.13
CA ARG A 149 23.40 -7.44 0.23
C ARG A 149 24.02 -8.71 0.78
N LEU A 150 23.44 -9.87 0.45
CA LEU A 150 23.89 -11.18 0.91
C LEU A 150 24.94 -11.84 0.00
N GLY A 151 25.31 -11.20 -1.11
CA GLY A 151 26.30 -11.74 -2.05
C GLY A 151 25.82 -13.01 -2.78
N MET A 152 24.53 -13.12 -3.07
CA MET A 152 23.93 -14.27 -3.77
C MET A 152 22.92 -13.84 -4.86
N THR A 153 22.42 -14.79 -5.64
CA THR A 153 21.34 -14.54 -6.61
C THR A 153 19.98 -14.51 -5.92
N VAL A 154 18.96 -13.93 -6.58
CA VAL A 154 17.58 -13.90 -6.04
C VAL A 154 17.05 -15.31 -5.88
N GLU A 155 17.31 -16.21 -6.84
CA GLU A 155 16.87 -17.59 -6.79
C GLU A 155 17.50 -18.35 -5.61
N GLU A 156 18.77 -18.07 -5.30
CA GLU A 156 19.44 -18.65 -4.14
C GLU A 156 18.88 -18.10 -2.82
N ALA A 157 18.61 -16.80 -2.75
CA ALA A 157 17.96 -16.19 -1.60
C ALA A 157 16.59 -16.85 -1.37
N HIS A 158 15.76 -16.99 -2.41
CA HIS A 158 14.45 -17.63 -2.34
C HIS A 158 14.49 -19.09 -1.91
N ARG A 159 15.45 -19.89 -2.42
CA ARG A 159 15.68 -21.29 -1.99
C ARG A 159 16.00 -21.40 -0.50
N ARG A 160 16.64 -20.37 0.06
CA ARG A 160 16.97 -20.25 1.49
C ARG A 160 15.90 -19.56 2.31
N ASN A 161 14.70 -19.36 1.74
CA ASN A 161 13.59 -18.64 2.34
C ASN A 161 13.90 -17.15 2.66
N LEU A 162 14.87 -16.53 2.00
CA LEU A 162 15.22 -15.11 2.18
C LEU A 162 14.50 -14.28 1.13
N ARG A 163 13.49 -13.50 1.54
CA ARG A 163 12.69 -12.64 0.64
C ARG A 163 12.03 -11.47 1.36
N GLN A 164 11.55 -10.51 0.61
CA GLN A 164 10.81 -9.35 1.11
C GLN A 164 9.38 -9.38 0.55
N ALA A 165 8.39 -9.62 1.41
CA ALA A 165 7.00 -9.84 1.00
C ALA A 165 5.98 -9.00 1.77
N ILE A 166 6.31 -8.51 2.97
CA ILE A 166 5.39 -7.68 3.78
C ILE A 166 6.01 -6.29 3.86
N PHE A 167 5.43 -5.35 3.13
CA PHE A 167 5.91 -3.97 3.07
C PHE A 167 5.13 -3.09 4.03
N TRP A 168 5.83 -2.52 5.00
CA TRP A 168 5.29 -1.57 5.97
C TRP A 168 5.59 -0.13 5.53
N GLY A 169 4.75 0.80 5.97
CA GLY A 169 5.04 2.22 5.84
C GLY A 169 6.34 2.60 6.56
N PRO A 170 7.18 3.48 6.01
CA PRO A 170 8.40 3.90 6.68
C PRO A 170 8.19 5.17 7.52
N ASP A 171 8.84 5.26 8.67
CA ASP A 171 9.08 6.50 9.39
C ASP A 171 10.53 6.96 9.22
N ASN A 172 10.73 8.27 9.32
CA ASN A 172 12.03 8.96 9.44
C ASN A 172 12.50 9.07 10.90
N TYR A 173 11.78 8.45 11.84
CA TYR A 173 12.13 8.42 13.25
C TYR A 173 11.88 7.04 13.85
N CYS A 174 12.81 6.56 14.68
CA CYS A 174 12.59 5.32 15.42
C CYS A 174 11.60 5.56 16.56
N PHE A 175 10.42 4.94 16.50
CA PHE A 175 9.44 5.02 17.58
C PHE A 175 8.93 3.62 18.00
N PRO A 176 8.85 3.34 19.32
CA PRO A 176 9.40 4.13 20.42
C PRO A 176 10.93 4.17 20.40
N MET A 177 11.51 5.34 20.65
CA MET A 177 12.96 5.53 20.57
C MET A 177 13.69 4.83 21.72
N ASP A 178 14.63 3.97 21.36
CA ASP A 178 15.67 3.46 22.24
C ASP A 178 16.92 3.18 21.38
N PRO A 179 17.99 3.98 21.50
CA PRO A 179 19.18 3.81 20.66
C PRO A 179 19.86 2.45 20.84
N ARG A 180 19.63 1.77 21.98
CA ARG A 180 20.18 0.44 22.28
C ARG A 180 19.35 -0.67 21.64
N ALA A 181 18.09 -0.41 21.30
CA ALA A 181 17.20 -1.44 20.79
C ALA A 181 17.45 -1.75 19.30
N PRO A 182 17.45 -3.03 18.89
CA PRO A 182 17.68 -3.44 17.50
C PRO A 182 16.72 -2.79 16.50
N ARG A 183 15.47 -2.52 16.90
CA ARG A 183 14.50 -1.79 16.08
C ARG A 183 14.98 -0.41 15.63
N CYS A 184 15.93 0.20 16.35
CA CYS A 184 16.49 1.50 15.99
C CYS A 184 17.84 1.40 15.28
N TRP A 185 18.74 0.50 15.71
CA TRP A 185 20.13 0.46 15.21
C TRP A 185 20.43 -0.65 14.20
N ALA A 186 19.70 -1.77 14.23
CA ALA A 186 19.97 -2.94 13.39
C ALA A 186 19.18 -2.93 12.07
N VAL A 187 18.22 -2.01 11.93
CA VAL A 187 17.41 -1.86 10.71
C VAL A 187 18.27 -1.39 9.52
N PRO A 188 17.98 -1.87 8.30
CA PRO A 188 18.75 -1.54 7.10
C PRO A 188 18.70 -0.05 6.79
N ALA A 189 19.77 0.44 6.15
CA ALA A 189 19.75 1.79 5.59
C ALA A 189 18.66 1.89 4.51
N SER A 190 18.13 3.11 4.35
CA SER A 190 17.20 3.41 3.26
C SER A 190 17.83 3.14 1.90
N THR A 191 17.02 2.68 0.96
CA THR A 191 17.43 2.39 -0.41
C THR A 191 17.36 3.62 -1.32
N LEU A 192 16.91 4.76 -0.78
CA LEU A 192 16.89 6.03 -1.50
C LEU A 192 18.33 6.47 -1.88
N PRO A 193 18.49 7.24 -2.98
CA PRO A 193 19.78 7.78 -3.37
C PRO A 193 20.45 8.60 -2.27
N SER A 194 21.78 8.74 -2.34
CA SER A 194 22.51 9.58 -1.39
C SER A 194 22.02 11.04 -1.44
N ARG A 195 21.76 11.62 -0.27
CA ARG A 195 21.24 12.98 -0.04
C ARG A 195 19.87 13.23 -0.69
N PRO A 196 18.87 12.38 -0.42
CA PRO A 196 17.54 12.53 -1.01
C PRO A 196 16.85 13.82 -0.52
N PHE A 197 17.27 14.38 0.62
CA PHE A 197 16.80 15.65 1.17
C PHE A 197 17.77 16.83 0.95
N GLY A 198 18.65 16.74 -0.06
CA GLY A 198 19.56 17.82 -0.44
C GLY A 198 20.74 18.05 0.52
N PRO A 199 21.46 19.19 0.43
CA PRO A 199 22.62 19.51 1.28
C PRO A 199 22.30 19.54 2.78
N GLY A 200 21.03 19.75 3.13
CA GLY A 200 20.51 19.63 4.49
C GLY A 200 20.59 18.21 5.07
N SER A 201 20.80 17.18 4.23
CA SER A 201 20.99 15.79 4.69
C SER A 201 22.21 15.59 5.61
N GLU A 202 23.12 16.56 5.67
CA GLU A 202 24.25 16.57 6.62
C GLU A 202 23.86 17.16 7.99
N ARG A 203 22.74 17.91 8.06
CA ARG A 203 22.19 18.46 9.30
C ARG A 203 21.45 17.36 10.03
N ARG A 204 21.98 16.91 11.18
CA ARG A 204 21.32 15.93 12.04
C ARG A 204 19.96 16.45 12.50
N GLY A 205 18.90 15.65 12.35
CA GLY A 205 17.54 15.97 12.81
C GLY A 205 16.49 15.12 12.09
N THR A 206 15.38 14.82 12.78
CA THR A 206 14.33 13.88 12.33
C THR A 206 13.73 14.18 10.96
N VAL A 207 13.77 15.46 10.53
CA VAL A 207 13.20 15.92 9.26
C VAL A 207 14.05 15.48 8.05
N PHE A 208 15.37 15.34 8.20
CA PHE A 208 16.27 15.00 7.08
C PHE A 208 16.79 13.55 7.15
N ASP A 209 16.37 12.80 8.18
CA ASP A 209 16.73 11.40 8.34
C ASP A 209 16.06 10.55 7.26
N TYR A 210 16.80 9.57 6.73
CA TYR A 210 16.28 8.74 5.65
C TYR A 210 15.23 7.79 6.23
N PRO A 211 14.10 7.58 5.54
CA PRO A 211 13.08 6.64 5.99
C PRO A 211 13.73 5.28 6.20
N ARG A 212 13.66 4.73 7.40
CA ARG A 212 14.18 3.39 7.66
C ARG A 212 13.62 2.69 8.88
N TRP A 213 12.72 3.33 9.60
CA TRP A 213 12.07 2.73 10.75
C TRP A 213 10.65 2.32 10.37
N LEU A 214 10.17 1.26 11.01
CA LEU A 214 8.86 0.71 10.71
C LEU A 214 7.76 1.58 11.31
N ASN A 215 6.76 1.90 10.49
CA ASN A 215 5.47 2.42 10.93
C ASN A 215 4.41 1.31 10.85
N SER A 216 3.68 1.05 11.94
CA SER A 216 2.73 -0.07 11.98
C SER A 216 1.33 0.25 11.43
N GLY A 217 1.05 1.51 11.09
CA GLY A 217 -0.30 1.93 10.70
C GLY A 217 -0.69 1.57 9.26
N THR A 218 0.25 1.15 8.42
CA THR A 218 -0.05 0.66 7.06
C THR A 218 0.91 -0.45 6.66
N PHE A 219 0.38 -1.54 6.09
CA PHE A 219 1.20 -2.55 5.43
C PHE A 219 0.43 -3.28 4.33
N MET A 220 1.19 -3.91 3.42
CA MET A 220 0.66 -4.81 2.40
C MET A 220 1.53 -6.07 2.26
N GLY A 221 0.90 -7.24 2.11
CA GLY A 221 1.60 -8.50 1.87
C GLY A 221 0.66 -9.70 1.81
N PRO A 222 1.17 -10.90 1.46
CA PRO A 222 0.34 -12.08 1.27
C PRO A 222 -0.17 -12.62 2.61
N VAL A 223 -1.41 -13.10 2.63
CA VAL A 223 -2.10 -13.60 3.84
C VAL A 223 -1.24 -14.59 4.62
N GLY A 224 -0.62 -15.56 3.94
CA GLY A 224 0.19 -16.60 4.61
C GLY A 224 1.41 -16.03 5.34
N HIS A 225 2.10 -15.07 4.71
CA HIS A 225 3.25 -14.40 5.31
C HIS A 225 2.83 -13.52 6.49
N VAL A 226 1.75 -12.74 6.33
CA VAL A 226 1.24 -11.87 7.38
C VAL A 226 0.76 -12.70 8.58
N ARG A 227 0.07 -13.83 8.35
CA ARG A 227 -0.37 -14.75 9.42
C ARG A 227 0.80 -15.18 10.29
N ARG A 228 1.89 -15.65 9.67
CA ARG A 228 3.10 -16.06 10.38
C ARG A 228 3.75 -14.92 11.16
N LEU A 229 3.88 -13.72 10.55
CA LEU A 229 4.46 -12.57 11.23
C LEU A 229 3.64 -12.14 12.46
N ILE A 230 2.32 -12.12 12.34
CA ILE A 230 1.42 -11.74 13.44
C ILE A 230 1.45 -12.78 14.57
N ASP A 231 1.60 -14.07 14.26
CA ASP A 231 1.81 -15.09 15.29
C ASP A 231 3.09 -14.85 16.09
N VAL A 232 4.19 -14.52 15.41
CA VAL A 232 5.46 -14.17 16.07
C VAL A 232 5.33 -12.89 16.88
N ALA A 233 4.61 -11.87 16.38
CA ALA A 233 4.35 -10.64 17.12
C ALA A 233 3.54 -10.89 18.40
N MET A 234 2.53 -11.76 18.35
CA MET A 234 1.75 -12.12 19.54
C MET A 234 2.57 -12.90 20.56
N ASN A 235 3.51 -13.74 20.11
CA ASN A 235 4.45 -14.43 21.00
C ASN A 235 5.43 -13.43 21.64
N GLU A 236 5.92 -12.44 20.89
CA GLU A 236 6.77 -11.37 21.42
C GLU A 236 6.03 -10.58 22.51
N ILE A 237 4.75 -10.23 22.29
CA ILE A 237 3.90 -9.59 23.30
C ILE A 237 3.82 -10.47 24.55
N ALA A 238 3.46 -11.75 24.39
CA ALA A 238 3.30 -12.66 25.53
C ALA A 238 4.61 -12.83 26.34
N ALA A 239 5.77 -12.81 25.66
CA ALA A 239 7.07 -13.01 26.29
C ALA A 239 7.64 -11.75 26.96
N THR A 240 7.32 -10.55 26.43
CA THR A 240 8.03 -9.31 26.80
C THR A 240 7.14 -8.24 27.42
N TYR A 241 5.82 -8.46 27.49
CA TYR A 241 4.88 -7.50 28.06
C TYR A 241 5.23 -7.14 29.52
N ASP A 242 5.53 -5.88 29.76
CA ASP A 242 5.71 -5.30 31.09
C ASP A 242 4.60 -4.27 31.35
N ALA A 243 3.73 -4.57 32.33
CA ALA A 243 2.64 -3.68 32.75
C ALA A 243 3.11 -2.28 33.17
N ARG A 244 4.39 -2.12 33.53
CA ARG A 244 4.99 -0.84 33.94
C ARG A 244 5.65 -0.09 32.79
N TYR A 245 5.88 -0.73 31.64
CA TYR A 245 6.48 -0.08 30.50
C TYR A 245 5.47 0.88 29.85
N GLN A 246 5.91 2.10 29.53
CA GLN A 246 5.02 3.15 29.02
C GLN A 246 4.43 2.83 27.63
N PHE A 247 5.17 2.10 26.79
CA PHE A 247 4.72 1.70 25.44
C PHE A 247 4.25 0.24 25.39
N ARG A 248 3.90 -0.35 26.53
CA ARG A 248 3.44 -1.76 26.62
C ARG A 248 2.24 -2.10 25.74
N GLU A 249 1.42 -1.10 25.39
CA GLU A 249 0.26 -1.27 24.52
C GLU A 249 0.54 -0.93 23.05
N SER A 250 1.77 -0.55 22.67
CA SER A 250 2.10 -0.14 21.30
C SER A 250 2.28 -1.34 20.38
N ASP A 251 1.43 -1.47 19.37
CA ASP A 251 1.59 -2.39 18.26
C ASP A 251 2.91 -2.18 17.51
N GLN A 252 3.26 -0.91 17.22
CA GLN A 252 4.52 -0.56 16.57
C GLN A 252 5.75 -1.04 17.35
N TYR A 253 5.74 -0.96 18.68
CA TYR A 253 6.86 -1.41 19.52
C TYR A 253 7.18 -2.90 19.28
N TYR A 254 6.18 -3.77 19.32
CA TYR A 254 6.39 -5.22 19.18
C TYR A 254 6.73 -5.60 17.73
N ILE A 255 6.04 -5.03 16.74
CA ILE A 255 6.32 -5.30 15.33
C ILE A 255 7.72 -4.81 14.93
N ALA A 256 8.12 -3.62 15.39
CA ALA A 256 9.45 -3.09 15.11
C ALA A 256 10.56 -3.89 15.81
N ASN A 257 10.32 -4.46 17.01
CA ASN A 257 11.28 -5.33 17.68
C ASN A 257 11.57 -6.60 16.88
N ILE A 258 10.53 -7.30 16.39
CA ILE A 258 10.72 -8.51 15.59
C ILE A 258 11.33 -8.19 14.21
N PHE A 259 11.01 -7.04 13.61
CA PHE A 259 11.68 -6.55 12.39
C PHE A 259 13.16 -6.26 12.64
N GLY A 260 13.50 -5.57 13.73
CA GLY A 260 14.89 -5.33 14.11
C GLY A 260 15.68 -6.61 14.36
N ARG A 261 15.04 -7.64 14.95
CA ARG A 261 15.63 -8.99 15.11
C ARG A 261 15.91 -9.65 13.77
N GLN A 262 14.94 -9.67 12.85
CA GLN A 262 15.14 -10.17 11.48
C GLN A 262 16.35 -9.50 10.81
N GLU A 263 16.42 -8.17 10.85
CA GLU A 263 17.45 -7.41 10.15
C GLU A 263 18.84 -7.53 10.79
N TYR A 264 18.90 -7.71 12.11
CA TYR A 264 20.15 -8.10 12.77
C TYR A 264 20.66 -9.43 12.23
N TRP A 265 19.81 -10.46 12.16
CA TRP A 265 20.22 -11.79 11.71
C TRP A 265 20.51 -11.86 10.21
N ARG A 266 19.82 -11.06 9.37
CA ARG A 266 20.22 -10.83 7.97
C ARG A 266 21.60 -10.18 7.87
N SER A 267 21.90 -9.18 8.71
CA SER A 267 23.24 -8.56 8.76
C SER A 267 24.31 -9.53 9.23
N LYS A 268 23.99 -10.36 10.22
CA LYS A 268 24.87 -11.42 10.72
C LYS A 268 25.21 -12.43 9.63
N LEU A 269 24.20 -12.82 8.84
CA LEU A 269 24.38 -13.67 7.66
C LEU A 269 25.25 -13.00 6.60
N ALA A 270 24.99 -11.74 6.26
CA ALA A 270 25.81 -10.97 5.31
C ALA A 270 27.28 -10.86 5.75
N ALA A 271 27.53 -10.83 7.06
CA ALA A 271 28.85 -10.81 7.65
C ALA A 271 29.47 -12.20 7.87
N ASN A 272 28.88 -13.28 7.34
CA ASN A 272 29.32 -14.67 7.55
C ASN A 272 29.47 -15.04 9.05
N GLY A 273 28.54 -14.59 9.89
CA GLY A 273 28.61 -14.76 11.35
C GLY A 273 29.50 -13.75 12.07
N GLY A 274 30.07 -12.78 11.35
CA GLY A 274 30.95 -11.73 11.88
C GLY A 274 30.24 -10.66 12.71
N TYR A 275 30.96 -9.57 13.00
CA TYR A 275 30.43 -8.44 13.75
C TYR A 275 29.39 -7.63 12.93
N VAL A 276 28.31 -7.21 13.57
CA VAL A 276 27.31 -6.28 13.01
C VAL A 276 27.47 -4.92 13.68
N GLY A 277 27.69 -3.87 12.89
CA GLY A 277 27.86 -2.49 13.38
C GLY A 277 26.55 -1.75 13.65
N GLY A 278 26.66 -0.54 14.21
CA GLY A 278 25.53 0.35 14.53
C GLY A 278 25.20 0.46 16.02
N GLY A 279 24.49 1.50 16.44
CA GLY A 279 24.07 1.69 17.84
C GLY A 279 25.21 2.05 18.81
N PRO A 280 24.90 2.30 20.09
CA PRO A 280 25.88 2.58 21.14
C PRO A 280 26.64 1.33 21.58
N GLU A 281 27.69 1.50 22.40
CA GLU A 281 28.50 0.39 22.93
C GLU A 281 27.68 -0.58 23.80
N ASP A 282 26.70 -0.06 24.55
CA ASP A 282 25.81 -0.83 25.44
C ASP A 282 24.52 -1.30 24.75
N ARG A 283 24.52 -1.37 23.40
CA ARG A 283 23.36 -1.81 22.62
C ARG A 283 22.93 -3.23 22.98
N VAL A 284 21.63 -3.47 22.90
CA VAL A 284 21.05 -4.81 23.08
C VAL A 284 21.25 -5.59 21.78
N ILE A 285 21.91 -6.75 21.88
CA ILE A 285 22.06 -7.69 20.78
C ILE A 285 20.86 -8.65 20.81
N PRO A 286 20.07 -8.76 19.75
CA PRO A 286 18.93 -9.66 19.75
C PRO A 286 19.42 -11.11 19.63
N GLU A 287 19.07 -11.91 20.63
CA GLU A 287 19.31 -13.34 20.63
C GLU A 287 18.28 -14.06 19.75
N LYS A 288 18.59 -15.30 19.37
CA LYS A 288 17.61 -16.23 18.81
C LYS A 288 17.91 -17.64 19.31
N SER A 289 16.88 -18.46 19.50
CA SER A 289 17.10 -19.89 19.75
C SER A 289 17.54 -20.61 18.47
N GLU A 290 18.13 -21.81 18.60
CA GLU A 290 18.56 -22.61 17.43
C GLU A 290 17.40 -22.93 16.47
N THR A 291 16.19 -23.07 17.02
CA THR A 291 14.98 -23.39 16.26
C THR A 291 14.18 -22.15 15.83
N GLU A 292 14.59 -20.95 16.25
CA GLU A 292 13.87 -19.72 15.91
C GLU A 292 14.19 -19.29 14.47
N ASP A 293 13.15 -19.25 13.65
CA ASP A 293 13.21 -18.71 12.31
C ASP A 293 12.86 -17.21 12.32
N THR A 294 13.92 -16.40 12.31
CA THR A 294 13.86 -14.94 12.35
C THR A 294 13.48 -14.31 11.01
N GLU A 295 13.40 -15.08 9.93
CA GLU A 295 13.10 -14.58 8.60
C GLU A 295 11.57 -14.47 8.43
N LEU A 296 11.01 -13.29 8.70
CA LEU A 296 9.56 -13.01 8.69
C LEU A 296 9.07 -12.37 7.39
N HIS A 297 9.98 -12.17 6.43
CA HIS A 297 9.76 -11.47 5.16
C HIS A 297 9.29 -10.02 5.30
N ALA A 298 9.50 -9.42 6.47
CA ALA A 298 9.18 -8.03 6.73
C ALA A 298 10.15 -7.10 6.00
N ALA A 299 9.63 -5.99 5.47
CA ALA A 299 10.34 -5.00 4.68
C ALA A 299 9.69 -3.61 4.84
N LEU A 300 10.40 -2.56 4.45
CA LEU A 300 9.85 -1.20 4.41
C LEU A 300 9.66 -0.76 2.97
N GLU A 301 8.61 0.02 2.74
CA GLU A 301 8.37 0.69 1.46
C GLU A 301 9.04 2.07 1.47
N TYR A 302 10.34 2.12 1.16
CA TYR A 302 11.16 3.33 1.30
C TYR A 302 10.78 4.51 0.40
N GLU A 303 10.12 4.25 -0.73
CA GLU A 303 9.94 5.24 -1.79
C GLU A 303 8.65 6.06 -1.63
N SER A 304 7.79 5.73 -0.66
CA SER A 304 6.43 6.27 -0.54
C SER A 304 5.60 6.09 -1.83
N ALA A 305 5.90 5.05 -2.61
CA ALA A 305 5.13 4.66 -3.77
C ALA A 305 3.79 4.02 -3.38
N LEU A 306 3.75 3.30 -2.25
CA LEU A 306 2.50 2.79 -1.66
C LEU A 306 2.04 3.73 -0.55
N PHE A 307 2.91 3.96 0.43
CA PHE A 307 2.55 4.59 1.70
C PHE A 307 3.34 5.89 1.92
N GLN A 308 2.65 7.02 1.85
CA GLN A 308 3.19 8.30 2.29
C GLN A 308 2.87 8.49 3.77
N THR A 309 3.87 8.36 4.65
CA THR A 309 3.75 8.79 6.05
C THR A 309 3.95 10.31 6.13
N LYS A 310 3.19 10.98 6.99
CA LYS A 310 3.22 12.44 7.10
C LYS A 310 4.29 12.95 8.06
N ALA A 311 4.46 12.31 9.21
CA ALA A 311 5.34 12.77 10.27
C ALA A 311 6.78 12.96 9.78
N GLY A 312 7.26 14.20 9.86
CA GLY A 312 8.58 14.64 9.41
C GLY A 312 8.80 14.61 7.88
N TYR A 313 7.75 14.36 7.10
CA TYR A 313 7.72 14.49 5.64
C TYR A 313 7.00 15.76 5.17
N GLU A 314 6.49 16.59 6.08
CA GLU A 314 5.55 17.68 5.75
C GLU A 314 6.10 18.71 4.76
N SER A 315 7.43 18.82 4.63
CA SER A 315 8.10 19.69 3.65
C SER A 315 8.43 19.00 2.32
N PHE A 316 8.23 17.70 2.23
CA PHE A 316 8.72 16.83 1.15
C PHE A 316 7.61 16.10 0.39
N PHE A 317 6.36 16.37 0.71
CA PHE A 317 5.23 16.00 -0.15
C PHE A 317 4.25 17.17 -0.24
N GLY A 318 3.40 17.12 -1.25
CA GLY A 318 2.34 18.09 -1.45
C GLY A 318 1.63 17.80 -2.76
N TYR A 319 0.96 18.80 -3.33
CA TYR A 319 0.09 18.59 -4.48
C TYR A 319 0.62 19.27 -5.73
N LEU A 320 0.60 18.57 -6.86
CA LEU A 320 1.03 19.08 -8.16
C LEU A 320 -0.01 18.81 -9.25
N GLN A 321 -0.06 19.69 -10.25
CA GLN A 321 -0.84 19.51 -11.48
C GLN A 321 0.06 19.02 -12.62
N PHE A 322 -0.40 17.98 -13.32
CA PHE A 322 0.34 17.35 -14.42
C PHE A 322 -0.09 17.90 -15.78
N ASN A 323 -0.02 19.23 -15.91
CA ASN A 323 -0.56 19.97 -17.06
C ASN A 323 0.41 20.16 -18.24
N GLN A 324 1.68 19.78 -18.09
CA GLN A 324 2.70 19.98 -19.12
C GLN A 324 2.62 18.93 -20.24
N SER A 325 3.50 19.08 -21.24
CA SER A 325 3.71 18.03 -22.25
C SER A 325 4.03 16.69 -21.59
N ARG A 326 3.62 15.58 -22.22
CA ARG A 326 3.79 14.21 -21.69
C ARG A 326 3.12 13.93 -20.33
N ARG A 327 2.18 14.78 -19.87
CA ARG A 327 1.51 14.64 -18.55
C ARG A 327 2.53 14.78 -17.42
N ALA A 328 3.32 15.84 -17.47
CA ALA A 328 4.30 16.15 -16.43
C ALA A 328 3.85 17.33 -15.56
N ALA A 329 4.32 17.34 -14.32
CA ALA A 329 4.27 18.47 -13.41
C ALA A 329 5.64 19.15 -13.32
N SER A 330 5.65 20.48 -13.18
CA SER A 330 6.88 21.25 -12.94
C SER A 330 7.11 21.38 -11.44
N MET A 331 8.23 20.85 -10.95
CA MET A 331 8.66 21.04 -9.58
C MET A 331 9.53 22.28 -9.47
N ASN A 332 8.91 23.39 -9.06
CA ASN A 332 9.55 24.71 -8.97
C ASN A 332 9.90 25.11 -7.52
N MET A 333 9.60 24.25 -6.55
CA MET A 333 9.82 24.53 -5.13
C MET A 333 11.20 24.06 -4.70
N ASP A 334 12.01 24.98 -4.20
CA ASP A 334 13.32 24.67 -3.60
C ASP A 334 13.17 24.16 -2.16
N MET A 335 12.58 22.97 -2.04
CA MET A 335 12.41 22.22 -0.80
C MET A 335 13.73 21.87 -0.09
N PHE A 336 14.86 21.96 -0.79
CA PHE A 336 16.19 21.61 -0.28
C PHE A 336 17.02 22.84 0.15
N GLY A 337 16.54 24.05 -0.13
CA GLY A 337 17.25 25.29 0.19
C GLY A 337 18.54 25.50 -0.61
N LEU A 338 18.56 25.08 -1.87
CA LEU A 338 19.68 25.26 -2.81
C LEU A 338 19.85 26.72 -3.31
N GLY A 339 18.84 27.56 -3.15
CA GLY A 339 18.87 28.95 -3.59
C GLY A 339 19.12 29.07 -5.10
N GLN A 340 20.18 29.78 -5.47
CA GLN A 340 20.53 30.03 -6.88
C GLN A 340 20.97 28.77 -7.64
N ASP A 341 21.28 27.67 -6.93
CA ASP A 341 21.64 26.39 -7.54
C ASP A 341 20.41 25.51 -7.82
N PHE A 342 19.24 25.87 -7.29
CA PHE A 342 18.01 25.13 -7.58
C PHE A 342 17.70 25.16 -9.08
N ARG A 343 17.43 24.00 -9.65
CA ARG A 343 16.97 23.86 -11.03
C ARG A 343 15.62 23.14 -11.00
N PRO A 344 14.55 23.77 -11.50
CA PRO A 344 13.29 23.09 -11.68
C PRO A 344 13.45 21.82 -12.50
N TYR A 345 12.66 20.80 -12.15
CA TYR A 345 12.65 19.53 -12.86
C TYR A 345 11.21 19.06 -13.08
N LEU A 346 11.05 18.08 -13.97
CA LEU A 346 9.75 17.53 -14.33
C LEU A 346 9.52 16.21 -13.59
N ILE A 347 8.29 16.03 -13.11
CA ILE A 347 7.78 14.77 -12.59
C ILE A 347 6.73 14.28 -13.59
N GLU A 348 6.97 13.13 -14.21
CA GLU A 348 6.03 12.55 -15.18
C GLU A 348 4.97 11.70 -14.47
N MET A 349 3.71 11.81 -14.90
CA MET A 349 2.63 10.93 -14.45
C MET A 349 2.82 9.53 -15.04
N PRO A 350 2.89 8.47 -14.22
CA PRO A 350 2.93 7.10 -14.70
C PRO A 350 1.67 6.74 -15.52
N SER A 351 1.83 5.89 -16.55
CA SER A 351 0.73 5.52 -17.44
C SER A 351 -0.39 4.74 -16.73
N ASN A 352 -0.05 3.92 -15.73
CA ASN A 352 -1.03 3.20 -14.93
C ASN A 352 -1.87 4.15 -14.07
N VAL A 353 -1.26 5.17 -13.45
CA VAL A 353 -1.98 6.23 -12.72
C VAL A 353 -2.94 6.97 -13.64
N TRP A 354 -2.48 7.39 -14.82
CA TRP A 354 -3.33 8.04 -15.82
C TRP A 354 -4.54 7.17 -16.19
N THR A 355 -4.29 5.90 -16.52
CA THR A 355 -5.33 4.95 -16.95
C THR A 355 -6.35 4.71 -15.84
N ALA A 356 -5.89 4.48 -14.61
CA ALA A 356 -6.75 4.17 -13.47
C ALA A 356 -7.64 5.37 -13.08
N LEU A 357 -7.07 6.59 -13.04
CA LEU A 357 -7.83 7.79 -12.72
C LEU A 357 -8.84 8.16 -13.82
N THR A 358 -8.46 8.03 -15.10
CA THR A 358 -9.37 8.21 -16.23
C THR A 358 -10.53 7.22 -16.18
N LYS A 359 -10.28 5.93 -15.88
CA LYS A 359 -11.34 4.91 -15.71
C LYS A 359 -12.33 5.29 -14.62
N LEU A 360 -11.87 5.80 -13.48
CA LEU A 360 -12.78 6.25 -12.41
C LEU A 360 -13.60 7.46 -12.84
N TYR A 361 -12.97 8.45 -13.45
CA TYR A 361 -13.64 9.64 -13.94
C TYR A 361 -14.70 9.30 -14.99
N ASP A 362 -14.36 8.49 -15.99
CA ASP A 362 -15.29 8.08 -17.06
C ASP A 362 -16.47 7.22 -16.55
N SER A 363 -16.41 6.71 -15.32
CA SER A 363 -17.50 5.94 -14.73
C SER A 363 -18.66 6.78 -14.16
N ILE A 364 -18.53 8.12 -14.19
CA ILE A 364 -19.52 9.07 -13.66
C ILE A 364 -19.82 10.21 -14.65
N PRO A 365 -20.16 9.91 -15.92
CA PRO A 365 -20.28 10.93 -16.97
C PRO A 365 -21.32 12.02 -16.67
N GLU A 366 -22.35 11.73 -15.88
CA GLU A 366 -23.37 12.69 -15.49
C GLU A 366 -22.86 13.77 -14.52
N ALA A 367 -21.76 13.51 -13.80
CA ALA A 367 -21.17 14.43 -12.82
C ALA A 367 -20.24 15.48 -13.46
N HIS A 368 -19.88 15.30 -14.74
CA HIS A 368 -18.95 16.19 -15.46
C HIS A 368 -19.32 16.37 -16.95
N PRO A 369 -20.57 16.78 -17.25
CA PRO A 369 -21.07 16.80 -18.62
C PRO A 369 -20.17 17.66 -19.54
N GLY A 370 -19.69 17.03 -20.61
CA GLY A 370 -18.89 17.71 -21.64
C GLY A 370 -17.41 17.90 -21.33
N THR A 371 -16.89 17.33 -20.23
CA THR A 371 -15.45 17.34 -19.94
C THR A 371 -14.85 15.95 -20.22
N ALA A 372 -13.89 15.86 -21.15
CA ALA A 372 -13.18 14.61 -21.39
C ALA A 372 -12.17 14.33 -20.27
N ALA A 373 -11.97 13.06 -19.90
CA ALA A 373 -10.96 12.69 -18.91
C ALA A 373 -9.55 13.15 -19.28
N SER A 374 -9.22 13.23 -20.58
CA SER A 374 -7.93 13.74 -21.09
C SER A 374 -7.67 15.21 -20.75
N ASP A 375 -8.74 15.98 -20.61
CA ASP A 375 -8.68 17.39 -20.25
C ASP A 375 -8.71 17.54 -18.73
N TRP A 376 -9.63 16.84 -18.07
CA TRP A 376 -9.75 16.84 -16.60
C TRP A 376 -8.45 16.45 -15.90
N ILE A 377 -7.78 15.39 -16.35
CA ILE A 377 -6.56 14.87 -15.70
C ILE A 377 -5.39 15.88 -15.71
N ARG A 378 -5.45 16.92 -16.54
CA ARG A 378 -4.48 18.02 -16.56
C ARG A 378 -4.77 19.10 -15.52
N THR A 379 -5.99 19.15 -15.00
CA THR A 379 -6.45 20.17 -14.04
C THR A 379 -6.35 19.72 -12.59
N VAL A 380 -6.26 18.41 -12.38
CA VAL A 380 -6.31 17.82 -11.05
C VAL A 380 -4.99 17.99 -10.29
N ASN A 381 -5.13 18.23 -8.99
CA ASN A 381 -4.01 18.21 -8.04
C ASN A 381 -3.86 16.79 -7.50
N LEU A 382 -2.67 16.21 -7.66
CA LEU A 382 -2.34 14.92 -7.08
C LEU A 382 -1.23 15.09 -6.05
N GLY A 383 -1.37 14.40 -4.94
CA GLY A 383 -0.39 14.24 -3.90
C GLY A 383 0.85 13.52 -4.42
N VAL A 384 2.01 14.14 -4.27
CA VAL A 384 3.31 13.70 -4.77
C VAL A 384 4.32 13.78 -3.64
N ASN A 385 5.11 12.72 -3.48
CA ASN A 385 6.35 12.78 -2.73
C ASN A 385 7.40 13.44 -3.64
N PHE A 386 7.87 14.61 -3.23
CA PHE A 386 8.78 15.44 -4.01
C PHE A 386 10.22 14.89 -4.03
N VAL A 387 10.57 14.00 -3.12
CA VAL A 387 11.91 13.41 -3.03
C VAL A 387 12.03 12.20 -3.95
N THR A 388 11.00 11.35 -3.95
CA THR A 388 10.99 10.11 -4.71
C THR A 388 10.24 10.23 -6.04
N ASN A 389 9.62 11.39 -6.27
CA ASN A 389 8.82 11.72 -7.45
C ASN A 389 7.58 10.83 -7.64
N HIS A 390 7.16 10.11 -6.60
CA HIS A 390 5.99 9.25 -6.66
C HIS A 390 4.71 10.03 -6.40
N ILE A 391 3.73 9.89 -7.28
CA ILE A 391 2.32 10.14 -6.92
C ILE A 391 1.94 9.01 -5.96
N TYR A 392 1.84 9.28 -4.66
CA TYR A 392 1.66 8.24 -3.65
C TYR A 392 0.26 7.60 -3.72
N GLY A 393 0.16 6.33 -3.34
CA GLY A 393 -1.11 5.60 -3.33
C GLY A 393 -2.00 5.94 -2.15
N ILE A 394 -1.43 5.90 -0.95
CA ILE A 394 -2.15 6.01 0.32
C ILE A 394 -1.38 6.98 1.22
N LEU A 395 -2.09 7.98 1.76
CA LEU A 395 -1.56 8.91 2.75
C LEU A 395 -1.91 8.40 4.15
N HIS A 396 -0.89 8.19 4.97
CA HIS A 396 -1.01 7.95 6.40
C HIS A 396 -0.62 9.23 7.14
N CYS A 397 -1.62 9.94 7.68
CA CYS A 397 -1.47 11.20 8.41
C CYS A 397 -0.91 10.99 9.83
N THR A 398 0.28 10.40 9.92
CA THR A 398 1.01 10.22 11.19
C THR A 398 1.36 11.57 11.83
N GLY A 399 1.44 11.58 13.17
CA GLY A 399 1.73 12.78 13.94
C GLY A 399 0.50 13.64 14.22
N SER A 400 0.55 14.94 13.91
CA SER A 400 -0.55 15.86 14.20
C SER A 400 -1.76 15.60 13.30
N LYS A 401 -2.88 15.23 13.92
CA LYS A 401 -4.14 14.90 13.26
C LYS A 401 -4.94 16.10 12.76
N ASN A 402 -4.53 17.33 13.14
CA ASN A 402 -5.26 18.56 12.83
C ASN A 402 -5.38 18.86 11.32
N THR A 403 -4.58 18.21 10.48
CA THR A 403 -4.59 18.44 9.03
C THR A 403 -5.40 17.40 8.26
N LEU A 404 -5.85 16.30 8.88
CA LEU A 404 -6.50 15.19 8.16
C LEU A 404 -7.72 15.66 7.35
N ALA A 405 -8.56 16.52 7.95
CA ALA A 405 -9.71 17.09 7.25
C ALA A 405 -9.32 17.99 6.06
N ALA A 406 -8.19 18.68 6.16
CA ALA A 406 -7.65 19.49 5.07
C ALA A 406 -7.11 18.60 3.95
N GLU A 407 -6.38 17.53 4.28
CA GLU A 407 -5.91 16.55 3.29
C GLU A 407 -7.08 15.88 2.57
N TYR A 408 -8.11 15.44 3.31
CA TYR A 408 -9.34 14.87 2.73
C TYR A 408 -10.01 15.85 1.76
N SER A 409 -10.03 17.14 2.09
CA SER A 409 -10.64 18.17 1.24
C SER A 409 -9.82 18.50 -0.01
N SER A 410 -8.52 18.21 0.00
CA SER A 410 -7.62 18.39 -1.15
C SER A 410 -7.66 17.24 -2.16
N MET A 411 -8.28 16.11 -1.79
CA MET A 411 -8.33 14.92 -2.65
C MET A 411 -9.08 15.16 -3.95
N TRP A 412 -8.53 14.66 -5.05
CA TRP A 412 -9.04 14.89 -6.40
C TRP A 412 -10.50 14.44 -6.61
N TRP A 413 -10.90 13.36 -5.94
CA TRP A 413 -12.23 12.76 -6.07
C TRP A 413 -13.26 13.48 -5.22
N ARG A 414 -12.86 14.40 -4.34
CA ARG A 414 -13.78 15.09 -3.42
C ARG A 414 -14.93 15.82 -4.12
N PRO A 415 -14.71 16.52 -5.24
CA PRO A 415 -15.81 17.15 -5.98
C PRO A 415 -16.78 16.15 -6.64
N PHE A 416 -16.46 14.86 -6.65
CA PHE A 416 -17.23 13.80 -7.32
C PHE A 416 -17.61 12.66 -6.36
N ALA A 417 -17.45 12.86 -5.05
CA ALA A 417 -17.54 11.79 -4.07
C ALA A 417 -18.90 11.08 -4.09
N ARG A 418 -20.01 11.81 -4.27
CA ARG A 418 -21.36 11.24 -4.28
C ARG A 418 -21.54 10.32 -5.50
N SER A 419 -21.14 10.78 -6.69
CA SER A 419 -21.24 9.96 -7.91
C SER A 419 -20.27 8.79 -7.91
N LEU A 420 -19.03 8.98 -7.44
CA LEU A 420 -18.03 7.91 -7.37
C LEU A 420 -18.43 6.81 -6.39
N LEU A 421 -19.03 7.15 -5.24
CA LEU A 421 -19.55 6.15 -4.31
C LEU A 421 -20.66 5.30 -4.97
N LYS A 422 -21.62 5.93 -5.66
CA LYS A 422 -22.68 5.19 -6.38
C LYS A 422 -22.09 4.29 -7.48
N ALA A 423 -21.07 4.77 -8.20
CA ALA A 423 -20.37 3.98 -9.21
C ALA A 423 -19.62 2.80 -8.57
N ALA A 424 -18.99 2.99 -7.41
CA ALA A 424 -18.33 1.95 -6.65
C ALA A 424 -19.32 0.88 -6.16
N VAL A 425 -20.52 1.28 -5.70
CA VAL A 425 -21.59 0.35 -5.33
C VAL A 425 -21.96 -0.58 -6.48
N LYS A 426 -22.21 0.01 -7.66
CA LYS A 426 -22.55 -0.76 -8.88
C LYS A 426 -21.42 -1.72 -9.28
N SER A 427 -20.18 -1.24 -9.28
CA SER A 427 -19.00 -2.04 -9.63
C SER A 427 -18.79 -3.21 -8.68
N SER A 428 -18.98 -2.98 -7.37
CA SER A 428 -18.90 -4.04 -6.35
C SER A 428 -20.00 -5.09 -6.55
N GLN A 429 -21.25 -4.68 -6.73
CA GLN A 429 -22.37 -5.62 -6.93
C GLN A 429 -22.27 -6.40 -8.25
N ALA A 430 -21.60 -5.85 -9.27
CA ALA A 430 -21.33 -6.53 -10.53
C ALA A 430 -20.21 -7.58 -10.42
N GLY A 431 -19.43 -7.57 -9.34
CA GLY A 431 -18.28 -8.45 -9.19
C GLY A 431 -17.10 -8.08 -10.08
N ASP A 432 -16.97 -6.79 -10.44
CA ASP A 432 -15.89 -6.32 -11.31
C ASP A 432 -14.51 -6.70 -10.72
N LEU A 433 -13.59 -7.08 -11.61
CA LEU A 433 -12.19 -7.30 -11.23
C LEU A 433 -11.50 -5.96 -10.94
N ILE A 434 -10.51 -6.01 -10.04
CA ILE A 434 -9.70 -4.86 -9.64
C ILE A 434 -8.94 -4.32 -10.87
N SER A 435 -8.26 -5.22 -11.58
CA SER A 435 -7.48 -4.89 -12.77
C SER A 435 -8.13 -5.46 -14.04
N PRO A 436 -8.05 -4.77 -15.18
CA PRO A 436 -8.58 -5.27 -16.45
C PRO A 436 -7.76 -6.43 -17.04
N GLY A 437 -6.54 -6.64 -16.55
CA GLY A 437 -5.64 -7.73 -16.97
C GLY A 437 -4.81 -8.24 -15.79
N PRO A 438 -4.00 -9.29 -16.00
CA PRO A 438 -3.25 -9.90 -14.93
C PRO A 438 -2.15 -8.98 -14.41
N ILE A 439 -1.98 -8.96 -13.09
CA ILE A 439 -0.83 -8.36 -12.41
C ILE A 439 -0.08 -9.50 -11.73
N ASP A 440 1.23 -9.59 -12.00
CA ASP A 440 2.08 -10.69 -11.52
C ASP A 440 1.56 -12.09 -11.94
N GLY A 441 1.02 -12.18 -13.16
CA GLY A 441 0.50 -13.42 -13.74
C GLY A 441 -0.85 -13.88 -13.20
N ARG A 442 -1.57 -13.02 -12.44
CA ARG A 442 -2.86 -13.35 -11.81
C ARG A 442 -3.90 -12.27 -12.03
N MET A 443 -5.17 -12.67 -12.16
CA MET A 443 -6.28 -11.73 -12.06
C MET A 443 -6.52 -11.36 -10.60
N TRP A 444 -6.98 -10.13 -10.35
CA TRP A 444 -7.23 -9.63 -9.00
C TRP A 444 -8.70 -9.31 -8.80
N ALA A 445 -9.31 -9.93 -7.81
CA ALA A 445 -10.68 -9.71 -7.38
C ALA A 445 -10.74 -9.07 -5.99
N ALA A 446 -11.89 -8.50 -5.62
CA ALA A 446 -12.11 -8.08 -4.24
C ALA A 446 -12.42 -9.29 -3.35
N LYS A 447 -11.92 -9.32 -2.11
CA LYS A 447 -12.34 -10.35 -1.15
C LYS A 447 -13.80 -10.17 -0.72
N THR A 448 -14.21 -8.93 -0.56
CA THR A 448 -15.50 -8.52 0.00
C THR A 448 -16.25 -7.64 -0.99
N TYR A 449 -17.54 -7.92 -1.13
CA TYR A 449 -18.46 -7.23 -2.03
C TYR A 449 -19.64 -6.68 -1.24
N LEU A 450 -20.28 -5.64 -1.78
CA LEU A 450 -21.47 -5.08 -1.17
C LEU A 450 -22.66 -6.03 -1.35
N PRO A 451 -23.60 -6.06 -0.38
CA PRO A 451 -24.88 -6.74 -0.56
C PRO A 451 -25.61 -6.27 -1.81
N ASP A 452 -26.53 -7.08 -2.33
CA ASP A 452 -27.32 -6.73 -3.51
C ASP A 452 -28.19 -5.49 -3.27
N SER A 453 -28.70 -4.89 -4.34
CA SER A 453 -29.50 -3.66 -4.26
C SER A 453 -30.83 -3.82 -3.52
N LYS A 454 -31.32 -5.04 -3.31
CA LYS A 454 -32.56 -5.31 -2.55
C LYS A 454 -32.31 -5.30 -1.05
N THR A 455 -31.09 -5.63 -0.64
CA THR A 455 -30.66 -5.75 0.76
C THR A 455 -29.85 -4.56 1.23
N LEU A 456 -29.26 -3.78 0.32
CA LEU A 456 -28.53 -2.56 0.65
C LEU A 456 -29.51 -1.43 1.03
N PRO A 457 -29.43 -0.88 2.26
CA PRO A 457 -30.42 0.07 2.76
C PRO A 457 -30.21 1.53 2.29
N ASP A 458 -29.11 1.81 1.59
CA ASP A 458 -28.75 3.12 1.04
C ASP A 458 -27.93 2.99 -0.26
N GLU A 459 -27.54 4.11 -0.86
CA GLU A 459 -26.86 4.17 -2.17
C GLU A 459 -25.34 4.40 -2.09
N TYR A 460 -24.76 4.42 -0.89
CA TYR A 460 -23.33 4.72 -0.66
C TYR A 460 -22.53 3.53 -0.11
N GLY A 461 -23.20 2.43 0.22
CA GLY A 461 -22.54 1.18 0.61
C GLY A 461 -22.41 1.08 2.13
N GLY A 462 -21.21 0.77 2.61
CA GLY A 462 -20.96 0.50 4.02
C GLY A 462 -19.70 -0.33 4.23
N ALA A 463 -19.66 -1.10 5.31
CA ALA A 463 -18.52 -1.94 5.64
C ALA A 463 -18.94 -3.32 6.16
N MET A 464 -18.07 -4.31 5.98
CA MET A 464 -18.24 -5.65 6.53
C MET A 464 -17.60 -5.72 7.91
N VAL A 465 -18.24 -6.41 8.84
CA VAL A 465 -17.67 -6.76 10.15
C VAL A 465 -17.50 -8.27 10.18
N PRO A 466 -16.27 -8.79 10.08
CA PRO A 466 -16.00 -10.21 10.25
C PRO A 466 -16.39 -10.65 11.68
N GLY A 467 -17.17 -11.73 11.78
CA GLY A 467 -17.60 -12.31 13.05
C GLY A 467 -17.35 -13.82 13.10
N VAL A 468 -17.38 -14.38 14.30
CA VAL A 468 -17.20 -15.83 14.54
C VAL A 468 -18.34 -16.64 13.91
N ASP A 469 -19.56 -16.11 13.96
CA ASP A 469 -20.78 -16.76 13.43
C ASP A 469 -21.13 -16.30 12.01
N GLY A 470 -20.19 -15.68 11.31
CA GLY A 470 -20.37 -15.08 9.99
C GLY A 470 -20.15 -13.57 9.98
N ALA A 471 -20.01 -13.01 8.78
CA ALA A 471 -19.82 -11.58 8.61
C ALA A 471 -21.18 -10.84 8.64
N SER A 472 -21.22 -9.70 9.34
CA SER A 472 -22.34 -8.77 9.29
C SER A 472 -21.99 -7.54 8.45
N PHE A 473 -23.01 -6.83 7.96
CA PHE A 473 -22.85 -5.60 7.20
C PHE A 473 -23.37 -4.40 7.99
N ILE A 474 -22.65 -3.29 7.98
CA ILE A 474 -23.08 -2.02 8.55
C ILE A 474 -23.21 -1.01 7.42
N SER A 475 -24.38 -0.40 7.32
CA SER A 475 -24.71 0.54 6.25
C SER A 475 -23.96 1.86 6.38
N TRP A 476 -23.84 2.58 5.26
CA TRP A 476 -23.36 3.96 5.25
C TRP A 476 -24.21 4.84 6.17
N ARG A 477 -25.54 4.69 6.15
CA ARG A 477 -26.43 5.45 7.02
C ARG A 477 -26.03 5.35 8.50
N ASP A 478 -25.67 4.14 8.95
CA ASP A 478 -25.32 3.89 10.34
C ASP A 478 -23.87 4.29 10.67
N LEU A 479 -22.94 4.17 9.72
CA LEU A 479 -21.52 4.51 9.91
C LEU A 479 -21.24 6.00 9.74
N CYS A 480 -21.68 6.57 8.62
CA CYS A 480 -21.24 7.86 8.10
C CYS A 480 -22.38 8.84 7.79
N GLY A 481 -23.64 8.40 7.90
CA GLY A 481 -24.83 9.24 7.75
C GLY A 481 -24.77 10.55 8.56
N PRO A 482 -24.36 10.55 9.84
CA PRO A 482 -24.22 11.77 10.64
C PRO A 482 -23.23 12.81 10.07
N TYR A 483 -22.34 12.41 9.16
CA TYR A 483 -21.29 13.26 8.61
C TYR A 483 -21.45 13.48 7.09
N GLU A 484 -22.57 13.05 6.49
CA GLU A 484 -22.75 13.00 5.03
C GLU A 484 -22.46 14.35 4.35
N ASP A 485 -23.01 15.45 4.85
CA ASP A 485 -22.81 16.78 4.26
C ASP A 485 -21.32 17.19 4.25
N THR A 486 -20.59 16.85 5.32
CA THR A 486 -19.16 17.13 5.41
C THR A 486 -18.37 16.24 4.46
N LEU A 487 -18.76 14.97 4.30
CA LEU A 487 -18.06 14.02 3.45
C LEU A 487 -18.30 14.28 1.96
N LEU A 488 -19.56 14.59 1.59
CA LEU A 488 -20.04 14.61 0.20
C LEU A 488 -20.29 16.02 -0.36
N GLY A 489 -20.14 17.09 0.44
CA GLY A 489 -20.45 18.47 0.04
C GLY A 489 -19.66 19.06 -1.15
N GLY A 490 -18.73 18.31 -1.76
CA GLY A 490 -17.95 18.78 -2.90
C GLY A 490 -18.75 18.87 -4.22
N GLU A 491 -19.73 18.00 -4.41
CA GLU A 491 -20.37 17.77 -5.73
C GLU A 491 -21.49 18.78 -6.09
N GLY A 492 -22.02 19.51 -5.11
CA GLY A 492 -23.06 20.54 -5.34
C GLY A 492 -22.54 21.91 -5.82
N ASN A 493 -21.24 22.18 -5.69
CA ASN A 493 -20.66 23.48 -6.05
C ASN A 493 -20.22 23.58 -7.52
N LEU A 494 -20.08 22.46 -8.24
CA LEU A 494 -19.72 22.42 -9.65
C LEU A 494 -20.91 22.75 -10.57
N ALA A 495 -22.11 22.23 -10.26
CA ALA A 495 -23.33 22.52 -11.01
C ALA A 495 -23.72 24.02 -10.98
N ASN A 496 -23.36 24.73 -9.91
CA ASN A 496 -23.64 26.17 -9.75
C ASN A 496 -22.57 27.10 -10.35
N ARG A 497 -21.40 26.58 -10.77
CA ARG A 497 -20.41 27.38 -11.50
C ARG A 497 -20.71 27.46 -12.99
N GLY A 498 -21.29 26.41 -13.58
CA GLY A 498 -21.71 26.40 -15.00
C GLY A 498 -22.97 27.22 -15.32
N SER A 499 -23.72 27.67 -14.30
CA SER A 499 -24.94 28.47 -14.44
C SER A 499 -24.73 29.98 -14.21
N ARG A 500 -23.53 30.40 -13.76
CA ARG A 500 -23.19 31.82 -13.56
C ARG A 500 -22.38 32.45 -14.70
N GLU A 501 -22.04 31.68 -15.73
CA GLU A 501 -21.34 32.15 -16.94
C GLU A 501 -22.16 31.95 -18.23
N ARG A 502 -23.50 32.08 -18.14
CA ARG A 502 -24.35 32.24 -19.34
C ARG A 502 -25.17 33.51 -19.27
#